data_AF-A0A349E1Y4-F1
#
_entry.id   AF-A0A349E1Y4-F1
#
_cell.length_a   1.000
_cell.length_b   1.000
_cell.length_c   1.000
_cell.angle_alpha   90.00
_cell.angle_beta   90.00
_cell.angle_gamma   90.00
#
_symmetry.space_group_name_H-M   'P 1'
#
loop_
_entity.id
_entity.type
_entity.pdbx_description
1 polymer ?
#
loop_
_entity_poly.entity_id
_entity_poly.type
_entity_poly.pdbx_seq_one_letter_code
_entity_poly.pdbx_strand_id
1 'polypeptide(L)'
;MDSKLKRLEAISEKYSKYLSGYEALTENERKELKDALLNGTKTLPEWQKQLETYATLGENQPKTITLHKDSSLSAGCLVLVFVIIMCFVFGISLSMIGFFKRNSELLGQVIVGGALVSIIPFVLSNYFKKHVRNKKLHKTLAKQQKEINGAVKIPSQEFTDFLMPLLHCFSEEIPTDASVEMQVDFRDKKSAAFAYTPENPVVDWKYYQVPWLHLKTVLVNGATMDLNVIYLVRYRRYSKKSRSGKWKAKEKNKVKVVYEMTLSFPKKRYQLSELESNTEGARIKENEKKIVVKNKAFRRSSVLDTMPELSQILLLAKAAYVQVKPNKA
;
A
#
# COMPACT_ATOMS: atom_id res chain seq x y z
N MET A 1 -4.35 -29.55 -11.87
CA MET A 1 -4.88 -28.16 -11.96
C MET A 1 -3.76 -27.24 -12.40
N ASP A 2 -4.04 -26.35 -13.35
CA ASP A 2 -3.06 -25.42 -13.92
C ASP A 2 -2.57 -24.41 -12.87
N SER A 3 -1.24 -24.30 -12.69
CA SER A 3 -0.62 -23.39 -11.72
C SER A 3 -1.07 -21.93 -11.91
N LYS A 4 -1.30 -21.52 -13.17
CA LYS A 4 -1.82 -20.17 -13.50
C LYS A 4 -3.23 -19.94 -12.97
N LEU A 5 -4.10 -20.95 -13.07
CA LEU A 5 -5.49 -20.86 -12.63
C LEU A 5 -5.58 -20.78 -11.10
N LYS A 6 -4.83 -21.62 -10.38
CA LYS A 6 -4.72 -21.55 -8.92
C LYS A 6 -4.22 -20.19 -8.45
N ARG A 7 -3.23 -19.60 -9.13
CA ARG A 7 -2.72 -18.27 -8.83
C ARG A 7 -3.81 -17.20 -8.98
N LEU A 8 -4.57 -17.23 -10.09
CA LEU A 8 -5.66 -16.27 -10.33
C LEU A 8 -6.82 -16.43 -9.34
N GLU A 9 -7.16 -17.66 -8.95
CA GLU A 9 -8.16 -17.94 -7.92
C GLU A 9 -7.71 -17.38 -6.56
N ALA A 10 -6.46 -17.63 -6.15
CA ALA A 10 -5.90 -17.07 -4.91
C ALA A 10 -5.87 -15.53 -4.93
N ILE A 11 -5.61 -14.92 -6.08
CA ILE A 11 -5.70 -13.47 -6.26
C ILE A 11 -7.15 -13.01 -6.07
N SER A 12 -8.10 -13.63 -6.78
CA SER A 12 -9.52 -13.30 -6.69
C SER A 12 -10.06 -13.43 -5.27
N GLU A 13 -9.59 -14.43 -4.51
CA GLU A 13 -9.93 -14.61 -3.11
C GLU A 13 -9.41 -13.46 -2.24
N LYS A 14 -8.15 -13.03 -2.45
CA LYS A 14 -7.61 -11.84 -1.77
C LYS A 14 -8.38 -10.57 -2.09
N TYR A 15 -8.72 -10.34 -3.36
CA TYR A 15 -9.60 -9.23 -3.76
C TYR A 15 -10.94 -9.29 -3.05
N SER A 16 -11.56 -10.47 -2.97
CA SER A 16 -12.85 -10.66 -2.29
C SER A 16 -12.75 -10.36 -0.79
N LYS A 17 -11.71 -10.86 -0.10
CA LYS A 17 -11.48 -10.61 1.33
C LYS A 17 -11.22 -9.13 1.61
N TYR A 18 -10.45 -8.47 0.75
CA TYR A 18 -10.21 -7.03 0.85
C TYR A 18 -11.50 -6.24 0.68
N LEU A 19 -12.30 -6.53 -0.36
CA LEU A 19 -13.55 -5.83 -0.64
C LEU A 19 -14.56 -6.04 0.51
N SER A 20 -14.70 -7.26 1.03
CA SER A 20 -15.58 -7.50 2.17
C SER A 20 -15.11 -6.73 3.42
N GLY A 21 -13.80 -6.69 3.69
CA GLY A 21 -13.25 -5.91 4.79
C GLY A 21 -13.46 -4.41 4.61
N TYR A 22 -13.29 -3.92 3.38
CA TYR A 22 -13.50 -2.52 3.03
C TYR A 22 -14.99 -2.11 3.11
N GLU A 23 -15.91 -2.97 2.68
CA GLU A 23 -17.35 -2.72 2.76
C GLU A 23 -17.89 -2.74 4.19
N ALA A 24 -17.24 -3.49 5.08
CA ALA A 24 -17.58 -3.52 6.50
C ALA A 24 -17.19 -2.24 7.25
N LEU A 25 -16.32 -1.40 6.67
CA LEU A 25 -15.94 -0.12 7.26
C LEU A 25 -17.09 0.89 7.20
N THR A 26 -17.13 1.77 8.20
CA THR A 26 -18.06 2.91 8.22
C THR A 26 -17.77 3.86 7.05
N GLU A 27 -18.73 4.71 6.71
CA GLU A 27 -18.55 5.69 5.62
C GLU A 27 -17.40 6.67 5.90
N ASN A 28 -17.24 7.08 7.17
CA ASN A 28 -16.15 7.95 7.61
C ASN A 28 -14.78 7.26 7.45
N GLU A 29 -14.62 6.02 7.90
CA GLU A 29 -13.37 5.26 7.75
C GLU A 29 -13.01 5.02 6.28
N ARG A 30 -14.01 4.75 5.43
CA ARG A 30 -13.79 4.61 3.98
C ARG A 30 -13.35 5.93 3.35
N LYS A 31 -13.87 7.06 3.83
CA LYS A 31 -13.46 8.40 3.39
C LYS A 31 -12.03 8.71 3.83
N GLU A 32 -11.69 8.46 5.10
CA GLU A 32 -10.33 8.61 5.64
C GLU A 32 -9.31 7.78 4.84
N LEU A 33 -9.65 6.53 4.52
CA LEU A 33 -8.81 5.67 3.68
C LEU A 33 -8.66 6.20 2.25
N LYS A 34 -9.73 6.76 1.66
CA LYS A 34 -9.66 7.40 0.33
C LYS A 34 -8.77 8.64 0.34
N ASP A 35 -8.82 9.41 1.41
CA ASP A 35 -8.03 10.62 1.61
C ASP A 35 -6.58 10.32 2.02
N ALA A 36 -6.27 9.03 2.31
CA ALA A 36 -4.99 8.55 2.82
C ALA A 36 -4.55 9.25 4.12
N LEU A 37 -5.53 9.71 4.92
CA LEU A 37 -5.29 10.50 6.12
C LEU A 37 -6.17 9.95 7.23
N LEU A 38 -5.55 9.42 8.28
CA LEU A 38 -6.22 9.09 9.52
C LEU A 38 -6.08 10.27 10.47
N ASN A 39 -7.17 10.80 10.98
CA ASN A 39 -7.15 11.93 11.90
C ASN A 39 -8.31 11.81 12.87
N GLY A 40 -8.06 12.03 14.15
CA GLY A 40 -9.12 12.17 15.13
C GLY A 40 -8.61 12.19 16.56
N THR A 41 -9.57 12.20 17.48
CA THR A 41 -9.35 12.11 18.91
C THR A 41 -10.11 10.91 19.43
N LYS A 42 -9.38 9.91 19.94
CA LYS A 42 -9.93 8.63 20.42
C LYS A 42 -9.18 8.18 21.66
N THR A 43 -9.73 7.19 22.37
CA THR A 43 -8.98 6.54 23.45
C THR A 43 -7.88 5.66 22.85
N LEU A 44 -6.88 5.29 23.67
CA LEU A 44 -5.79 4.44 23.20
C LEU A 44 -6.27 3.05 22.69
N PRO A 45 -7.19 2.34 23.37
CA PRO A 45 -7.72 1.07 22.88
C PRO A 45 -8.49 1.20 21.56
N GLU A 46 -9.23 2.30 21.37
CA GLU A 46 -9.93 2.59 20.12
C GLU A 46 -8.96 2.76 18.96
N TRP A 47 -7.86 3.48 19.17
CA TRP A 47 -6.81 3.62 18.16
C TRP A 47 -6.15 2.30 17.83
N GLN A 48 -5.79 1.48 18.82
CA GLN A 48 -5.21 0.15 18.60
C GLN A 48 -6.13 -0.72 17.74
N LYS A 49 -7.42 -0.80 18.10
CA LYS A 49 -8.42 -1.55 17.33
C LYS A 49 -8.58 -1.05 15.89
N GLN A 50 -8.59 0.27 15.69
CA GLN A 50 -8.68 0.85 14.35
C GLN A 50 -7.43 0.54 13.51
N LEU A 51 -6.23 0.67 14.10
CA LEU A 51 -4.98 0.36 13.40
C LEU A 51 -4.84 -1.13 13.08
N GLU A 52 -5.29 -2.03 13.94
CA GLU A 52 -5.38 -3.47 13.66
C GLU A 52 -6.32 -3.76 12.48
N THR A 53 -7.47 -3.07 12.44
CA THR A 53 -8.42 -3.19 11.33
C THR A 53 -7.78 -2.74 10.01
N TYR A 54 -6.99 -1.66 10.01
CA TYR A 54 -6.27 -1.23 8.81
C TYR A 54 -5.06 -2.09 8.46
N ALA A 55 -4.33 -2.61 9.44
CA ALA A 55 -3.24 -3.53 9.20
C ALA A 55 -3.74 -4.81 8.50
N THR A 56 -4.80 -5.42 9.04
CA THR A 56 -5.44 -6.60 8.44
C THR A 56 -6.01 -6.32 7.05
N LEU A 57 -6.59 -5.13 6.82
CA LEU A 57 -7.05 -4.72 5.50
C LEU A 57 -5.87 -4.57 4.51
N GLY A 58 -4.77 -3.97 4.95
CA GLY A 58 -3.56 -3.78 4.14
C GLY A 58 -2.86 -5.09 3.77
N GLU A 59 -2.81 -6.08 4.67
CA GLU A 59 -2.28 -7.42 4.37
C GLU A 59 -3.06 -8.16 3.29
N ASN A 60 -4.38 -7.94 3.28
CA ASN A 60 -5.29 -8.50 2.28
C ASN A 60 -5.31 -7.69 0.98
N GLN A 61 -4.71 -6.50 0.95
CA GLN A 61 -4.68 -5.64 -0.24
C GLN A 61 -3.89 -6.35 -1.37
N PRO A 62 -4.53 -6.64 -2.51
CA PRO A 62 -3.86 -7.32 -3.59
C PRO A 62 -2.81 -6.42 -4.24
N LYS A 63 -1.60 -6.95 -4.46
CA LYS A 63 -0.57 -6.26 -5.26
C LYS A 63 -1.10 -6.05 -6.68
N THR A 64 -0.83 -4.89 -7.26
CA THR A 64 -1.26 -4.55 -8.62
C THR A 64 -0.74 -5.61 -9.58
N ILE A 65 -1.65 -6.33 -10.22
CA ILE A 65 -1.30 -7.31 -11.24
C ILE A 65 -1.58 -6.66 -12.59
N THR A 66 -0.54 -6.55 -13.40
CA THR A 66 -0.70 -6.28 -14.82
C THR A 66 -1.31 -7.54 -15.43
N LEU A 67 -2.63 -7.55 -15.59
CA LEU A 67 -3.31 -8.52 -16.43
C LEU A 67 -2.89 -8.22 -17.87
N HIS A 68 -1.81 -8.86 -18.32
CA HIS A 68 -1.48 -8.86 -19.73
C HIS A 68 -2.70 -9.45 -20.44
N LYS A 69 -3.26 -8.68 -21.37
CA LYS A 69 -4.25 -9.18 -22.31
C LYS A 69 -3.48 -10.21 -23.13
N ASP A 70 -3.54 -11.48 -22.72
CA ASP A 70 -2.89 -12.56 -23.44
C ASP A 70 -3.31 -12.40 -24.90
N SER A 71 -2.34 -12.17 -25.78
CA SER A 71 -2.52 -12.05 -27.22
C SER A 71 -2.84 -13.40 -27.86
N SER A 72 -3.51 -14.28 -27.11
CA SER A 72 -4.04 -15.50 -27.67
C SER A 72 -5.11 -15.09 -28.66
N LEU A 73 -4.86 -15.41 -29.94
CA LEU A 73 -5.91 -15.58 -30.93
C LEU A 73 -7.11 -16.19 -30.21
N SER A 74 -8.28 -15.54 -30.31
CA SER A 74 -9.48 -16.01 -29.63
C SER A 74 -9.56 -17.51 -29.88
N ALA A 75 -9.73 -18.35 -28.87
CA ALA A 75 -9.68 -19.79 -29.12
C ALA A 75 -10.70 -20.22 -30.18
N GLY A 76 -11.76 -19.43 -30.39
CA GLY A 76 -12.66 -19.56 -31.54
C GLY A 76 -11.94 -19.51 -32.89
N CYS A 77 -10.95 -18.64 -33.07
CA CYS A 77 -10.11 -18.58 -34.27
C CYS A 77 -9.22 -19.82 -34.44
N LEU A 78 -8.60 -20.33 -33.36
CA LEU A 78 -7.82 -21.58 -33.42
C LEU A 78 -8.69 -22.80 -33.76
N VAL A 79 -9.89 -22.87 -33.20
CA VAL A 79 -10.86 -23.93 -33.50
C VAL A 79 -11.36 -23.82 -34.93
N LEU A 80 -11.67 -22.62 -35.41
CA LEU A 80 -12.07 -22.40 -36.79
C LEU A 80 -10.97 -22.85 -37.75
N VAL A 81 -9.72 -22.44 -37.49
CA VAL A 81 -8.56 -22.86 -38.30
C VAL A 81 -8.41 -24.38 -38.28
N PHE A 82 -8.53 -25.02 -37.11
CA PHE A 82 -8.44 -26.48 -37.01
C PHE A 82 -9.59 -27.20 -37.73
N VAL A 83 -10.82 -26.72 -37.61
CA VAL A 83 -12.00 -27.26 -38.32
C VAL A 83 -11.84 -27.09 -39.82
N ILE A 84 -11.36 -25.94 -40.30
CA ILE A 84 -11.07 -25.69 -41.72
C ILE A 84 -10.03 -26.70 -42.23
N ILE A 85 -8.93 -26.88 -41.50
CA ILE A 85 -7.87 -27.85 -41.87
C ILE A 85 -8.43 -29.28 -41.89
N MET A 86 -9.20 -29.69 -40.87
CA MET A 86 -9.81 -31.02 -40.81
C MET A 86 -10.80 -31.25 -41.95
N CYS A 87 -11.67 -30.29 -42.24
CA CYS A 87 -12.62 -30.39 -43.35
C CYS A 87 -11.90 -30.49 -44.70
N PHE A 88 -10.80 -29.74 -44.87
CA PHE A 88 -10.00 -29.77 -46.08
C PHE A 88 -9.32 -31.14 -46.29
N VAL A 89 -8.63 -31.65 -45.26
CA VAL A 89 -7.95 -32.97 -45.31
C VAL A 89 -8.97 -34.11 -45.50
N PHE A 90 -10.09 -34.05 -44.78
CA PHE A 90 -11.13 -35.07 -44.85
C PHE A 90 -11.85 -35.05 -46.22
N GLY A 91 -12.12 -33.85 -46.76
CA GLY A 91 -12.71 -33.68 -48.08
C GLY A 91 -11.81 -34.20 -49.20
N ILE A 92 -10.50 -33.92 -49.16
CA ILE A 92 -9.52 -34.48 -50.09
C ILE A 92 -9.53 -36.02 -50.01
N SER A 93 -9.50 -36.58 -48.80
CA SER A 93 -9.45 -38.03 -48.61
C SER A 93 -10.69 -38.74 -49.16
N LEU A 94 -11.89 -38.19 -48.92
CA LEU A 94 -13.14 -38.77 -49.44
C LEU A 94 -13.29 -38.60 -50.96
N SER A 95 -12.74 -37.53 -51.54
CA SER A 95 -12.80 -37.28 -52.99
C SER A 95 -12.07 -38.34 -53.82
N MET A 96 -11.11 -39.05 -53.22
CA MET A 96 -10.38 -40.14 -53.87
C MET A 96 -11.19 -41.43 -53.99
N ILE A 97 -12.34 -41.53 -53.33
CA ILE A 97 -13.24 -42.70 -53.40
C ILE A 97 -14.19 -42.54 -54.60
N GLY A 98 -14.15 -43.48 -55.54
CA GLY A 98 -14.90 -43.39 -56.81
C GLY A 98 -16.43 -43.22 -56.68
N PHE A 99 -17.01 -43.65 -55.56
CA PHE A 99 -18.43 -43.45 -55.24
C PHE A 99 -18.79 -41.97 -55.06
N PHE A 100 -17.99 -41.22 -54.29
CA PHE A 100 -18.23 -39.80 -54.02
C PHE A 100 -17.91 -38.90 -55.22
N LYS A 101 -17.04 -39.37 -56.13
CA LYS A 101 -16.76 -38.66 -57.40
C LYS A 101 -17.98 -38.56 -58.32
N ARG A 102 -18.94 -39.49 -58.22
CA ARG A 102 -20.19 -39.48 -59.01
C ARG A 102 -21.33 -38.73 -58.32
N ASN A 103 -21.25 -38.56 -56.99
CA ASN A 103 -22.30 -37.95 -56.17
C ASN A 103 -21.73 -36.79 -55.34
N SER A 104 -21.38 -35.69 -56.01
CA SER A 104 -20.76 -34.51 -55.37
C SER A 104 -21.66 -33.85 -54.32
N GLU A 105 -22.98 -33.95 -54.48
CA GLU A 105 -23.95 -33.39 -53.53
C GLU A 105 -23.94 -34.15 -52.19
N LEU A 106 -23.89 -35.49 -52.24
CA LEU A 106 -23.74 -36.34 -51.06
C LEU A 106 -22.38 -36.12 -50.38
N LEU A 107 -21.30 -35.92 -51.14
CA LEU A 107 -19.99 -35.60 -50.59
C LEU A 107 -20.04 -34.30 -49.76
N GLY A 108 -20.70 -33.26 -50.27
CA GLY A 108 -20.92 -32.01 -49.54
C GLY A 108 -21.66 -32.21 -48.22
N GLN A 109 -22.75 -32.98 -48.23
CA GLN A 109 -23.53 -33.27 -47.02
C GLN A 109 -22.72 -34.08 -45.99
N VAL A 110 -21.93 -35.06 -46.42
CA VAL A 110 -21.08 -35.87 -45.52
C VAL A 110 -19.96 -35.04 -44.91
N ILE A 111 -19.34 -34.14 -45.68
CA ILE A 111 -18.30 -33.23 -45.16
C ILE A 111 -18.90 -32.29 -44.11
N VAL A 112 -20.06 -31.67 -44.40
CA VAL A 112 -20.74 -30.77 -43.45
C VAL A 112 -21.20 -31.52 -42.19
N GLY A 113 -21.80 -32.70 -42.35
CA GLY A 113 -22.21 -33.55 -41.24
C GLY A 113 -21.03 -34.00 -40.36
N GLY A 114 -19.94 -34.45 -40.99
CA GLY A 114 -18.71 -34.83 -40.28
C GLY A 114 -18.06 -33.66 -39.55
N ALA A 115 -18.03 -32.47 -40.16
CA ALA A 115 -17.55 -31.25 -39.53
C ALA A 115 -18.36 -30.92 -38.27
N LEU A 116 -19.69 -30.94 -38.35
CA LEU A 116 -20.59 -30.66 -37.22
C LEU A 116 -20.40 -31.66 -36.09
N VAL A 117 -20.30 -32.96 -36.39
CA VAL A 117 -20.08 -34.01 -35.37
C VAL A 117 -18.70 -33.85 -34.70
N SER A 118 -17.67 -33.47 -35.46
CA SER A 118 -16.30 -33.27 -34.91
C SER A 118 -16.20 -32.10 -33.92
N ILE A 119 -17.10 -31.11 -34.02
CA ILE A 119 -17.15 -29.96 -33.12
C ILE A 119 -17.73 -30.34 -31.75
N ILE A 120 -18.63 -31.34 -31.68
CA ILE A 120 -19.34 -31.72 -30.44
C ILE A 120 -18.37 -32.15 -29.32
N PRO A 121 -17.41 -33.08 -29.54
CA PRO A 121 -16.44 -33.45 -28.52
C PRO A 121 -15.58 -32.26 -28.08
N PHE A 122 -15.26 -31.35 -29.00
CA PHE A 122 -14.44 -30.18 -28.70
C PHE A 122 -15.20 -29.16 -27.84
N VAL A 123 -16.47 -28.89 -28.13
CA VAL A 123 -17.35 -28.01 -27.32
C VAL A 123 -17.62 -28.62 -25.94
N LEU A 124 -17.84 -29.94 -25.87
CA LEU A 124 -18.02 -30.67 -24.61
C LEU A 124 -16.70 -30.90 -23.84
N SER A 125 -15.57 -30.73 -24.51
CA SER A 125 -14.26 -30.97 -23.91
C SER A 125 -14.02 -30.04 -22.72
N ASN A 126 -13.22 -30.54 -21.78
CA ASN A 126 -12.75 -29.76 -20.64
C ASN A 126 -11.95 -28.52 -21.07
N TYR A 127 -11.46 -28.46 -22.32
CA TYR A 127 -10.76 -27.29 -22.85
C TYR A 127 -11.69 -26.06 -22.94
N PHE A 128 -12.88 -26.19 -23.54
CA PHE A 128 -13.83 -25.09 -23.66
C PHE A 128 -14.34 -24.64 -22.28
N LYS A 129 -14.67 -25.60 -21.40
CA LYS A 129 -15.06 -25.31 -20.01
C LYS A 129 -13.96 -24.54 -19.27
N LYS A 130 -12.68 -24.96 -19.40
CA LYS A 130 -11.52 -24.28 -18.81
C LYS A 130 -11.36 -22.87 -19.36
N HIS A 131 -11.52 -22.67 -20.67
CA HIS A 131 -11.37 -21.36 -21.27
C HIS A 131 -12.49 -20.38 -20.87
N VAL A 132 -13.75 -20.83 -20.85
CA VAL A 132 -14.89 -20.05 -20.38
C VAL A 132 -14.69 -19.66 -18.90
N ARG A 133 -14.24 -20.61 -18.06
CA ARG A 133 -13.92 -20.35 -16.66
C ARG A 133 -12.84 -19.27 -16.51
N ASN A 134 -11.74 -19.37 -17.27
CA ASN A 134 -10.68 -18.35 -17.26
C ASN A 134 -11.20 -16.98 -17.71
N LYS A 135 -12.01 -16.91 -18.76
CA LYS A 135 -12.58 -15.64 -19.25
C LYS A 135 -13.50 -15.00 -18.20
N LYS A 136 -14.35 -15.79 -17.54
CA LYS A 136 -15.18 -15.33 -16.41
C LYS A 136 -14.30 -14.80 -15.27
N LEU A 137 -13.27 -15.54 -14.87
CA LEU A 137 -12.34 -15.13 -13.81
C LEU A 137 -11.61 -13.83 -14.15
N HIS A 138 -11.11 -13.67 -15.38
CA HIS A 138 -10.50 -12.42 -15.85
C HIS A 138 -11.48 -11.25 -15.84
N LYS A 139 -12.75 -11.48 -16.21
CA LYS A 139 -13.79 -10.44 -16.15
C LYS A 139 -14.08 -10.03 -14.70
N THR A 140 -14.18 -10.99 -13.79
CA THR A 140 -14.35 -10.73 -12.35
C THR A 140 -13.16 -9.96 -11.79
N LEU A 141 -11.94 -10.41 -12.06
CA LEU A 141 -10.72 -9.73 -11.63
C LEU A 141 -10.61 -8.31 -12.21
N ALA A 142 -10.99 -8.11 -13.47
CA ALA A 142 -10.98 -6.78 -14.08
C ALA A 142 -12.02 -5.85 -13.41
N LYS A 143 -13.19 -6.37 -13.04
CA LYS A 143 -14.21 -5.62 -12.29
C LYS A 143 -13.72 -5.26 -10.88
N GLN A 144 -13.21 -6.25 -10.14
CA GLN A 144 -12.63 -6.06 -8.81
C GLN A 144 -11.44 -5.10 -8.85
N GLN A 145 -10.56 -5.22 -9.85
CA GLN A 145 -9.45 -4.31 -10.04
C GLN A 145 -9.94 -2.89 -10.35
N LYS A 146 -11.00 -2.73 -11.15
CA LYS A 146 -11.60 -1.41 -11.39
C LYS A 146 -12.21 -0.82 -10.12
N GLU A 147 -12.84 -1.63 -9.27
CA GLU A 147 -13.39 -1.22 -7.97
C GLU A 147 -12.28 -0.81 -6.99
N ILE A 148 -11.12 -1.48 -7.03
CA ILE A 148 -9.94 -1.16 -6.21
C ILE A 148 -9.08 -0.03 -6.82
N ASN A 149 -9.11 0.18 -8.13
CA ASN A 149 -8.35 1.23 -8.80
C ASN A 149 -8.85 2.61 -8.33
N GLY A 150 -8.18 3.17 -7.33
CA GLY A 150 -8.60 4.37 -6.61
C GLY A 150 -8.46 4.23 -5.08
N ALA A 151 -8.36 3.01 -4.58
CA ALA A 151 -7.98 2.76 -3.20
C ALA A 151 -6.51 3.13 -2.98
N VAL A 152 -6.26 3.85 -1.90
CA VAL A 152 -4.93 4.21 -1.44
C VAL A 152 -4.19 2.93 -1.03
N LYS A 153 -2.88 2.89 -1.28
CA LYS A 153 -2.04 1.80 -0.78
C LYS A 153 -1.96 1.91 0.75
N ILE A 154 -2.45 0.89 1.44
CA ILE A 154 -2.44 0.83 2.90
C ILE A 154 -1.06 0.35 3.34
N PRO A 155 -0.30 1.12 4.15
CA PRO A 155 1.05 0.73 4.54
C PRO A 155 1.02 -0.19 5.77
N SER A 156 0.62 -1.46 5.55
CA SER A 156 0.50 -2.45 6.62
C SER A 156 1.74 -2.55 7.52
N GLN A 157 2.94 -2.57 6.93
CA GLN A 157 4.20 -2.64 7.67
C GLN A 157 4.44 -1.43 8.58
N GLU A 158 4.05 -0.23 8.14
CA GLU A 158 4.21 0.98 8.95
C GLU A 158 3.30 0.94 10.19
N PHE A 159 2.12 0.31 10.08
CA PHE A 159 1.24 0.04 11.20
C PHE A 159 1.81 -1.01 12.16
N THR A 160 2.16 -2.18 11.64
CA THR A 160 2.55 -3.33 12.46
C THR A 160 3.91 -3.15 13.11
N ASP A 161 4.87 -2.59 12.39
CA ASP A 161 6.27 -2.60 12.82
C ASP A 161 6.67 -1.30 13.55
N PHE A 162 5.84 -0.25 13.48
CA PHE A 162 6.12 1.02 14.14
C PHE A 162 4.96 1.57 14.97
N LEU A 163 3.78 1.84 14.38
CA LEU A 163 2.70 2.52 15.11
C LEU A 163 2.13 1.67 16.24
N MET A 164 1.91 0.38 16.01
CA MET A 164 1.41 -0.54 17.04
C MET A 164 2.40 -0.67 18.22
N PRO A 165 3.70 -0.96 18.00
CA PRO A 165 4.70 -0.91 19.08
C PRO A 165 4.78 0.43 19.80
N LEU A 166 4.64 1.55 19.08
CA LEU A 166 4.65 2.88 19.67
C LEU A 166 3.46 3.08 20.62
N LEU A 167 2.24 2.74 20.18
CA LEU A 167 1.04 2.84 21.01
C LEU A 167 1.09 1.88 22.19
N HIS A 168 1.63 0.67 22.00
CA HIS A 168 1.82 -0.28 23.09
C HIS A 168 2.81 0.26 24.13
N CYS A 169 3.94 0.81 23.69
CA CYS A 169 4.91 1.43 24.59
C CYS A 169 4.29 2.59 25.39
N PHE A 170 3.41 3.38 24.77
CA PHE A 170 2.72 4.46 25.47
C PHE A 170 1.51 4.01 26.29
N SER A 171 1.04 2.77 26.14
CA SER A 171 -0.10 2.26 26.93
C SER A 171 0.20 2.15 28.42
N GLU A 172 1.48 2.06 28.78
CA GLU A 172 1.94 2.08 30.17
C GLU A 172 1.90 3.49 30.78
N GLU A 173 2.00 4.53 29.95
CA GLU A 173 2.18 5.93 30.36
C GLU A 173 0.98 6.84 30.07
N ILE A 174 0.03 6.38 29.24
CA ILE A 174 -1.21 7.08 28.90
C ILE A 174 -2.37 6.44 29.69
N PRO A 175 -3.14 7.22 30.48
CA PRO A 175 -4.35 6.71 31.12
C PRO A 175 -5.33 6.12 30.10
N THR A 176 -6.02 5.03 30.43
CA THR A 176 -6.98 4.37 29.53
C THR A 176 -8.07 5.31 29.02
N ASP A 177 -8.46 6.26 29.87
CA ASP A 177 -9.55 7.20 29.62
C ASP A 177 -9.05 8.52 28.99
N ALA A 178 -7.72 8.68 28.84
CA ALA A 178 -7.16 9.87 28.24
C ALA A 178 -7.36 9.87 26.72
N SER A 179 -7.77 11.02 26.20
CA SER A 179 -7.92 11.24 24.77
C SER A 179 -6.55 11.37 24.09
N VAL A 180 -6.34 10.57 23.04
CA VAL A 180 -5.18 10.64 22.16
C VAL A 180 -5.60 11.27 20.83
N GLU A 181 -5.11 12.47 20.56
CA GLU A 181 -5.22 13.14 19.28
C GLU A 181 -4.12 12.59 18.38
N MET A 182 -4.48 11.89 17.29
CA MET A 182 -3.51 11.29 16.38
C MET A 182 -3.89 11.59 14.94
N GLN A 183 -2.88 12.02 14.18
CA GLN A 183 -2.96 12.22 12.75
C GLN A 183 -1.84 11.43 12.08
N VAL A 184 -2.18 10.60 11.10
CA VAL A 184 -1.24 9.83 10.30
C VAL A 184 -1.53 10.00 8.81
N ASP A 185 -0.52 10.39 8.04
CA ASP A 185 -0.65 10.70 6.62
C ASP A 185 0.11 9.68 5.75
N PHE A 186 -0.62 8.94 4.92
CA PHE A 186 -0.10 7.87 4.07
C PHE A 186 -0.03 8.25 2.59
N ARG A 187 -0.24 9.52 2.26
CA ARG A 187 -0.08 10.00 0.88
C ARG A 187 1.36 9.77 0.41
N ASP A 188 1.54 9.65 -0.91
CA ASP A 188 2.89 9.50 -1.50
C ASP A 188 3.79 10.64 -0.99
N LYS A 189 4.98 10.28 -0.49
CA LYS A 189 5.98 11.23 0.02
C LYS A 189 6.43 12.24 -1.03
N LYS A 190 6.14 12.01 -2.32
CA LYS A 190 6.37 12.92 -3.46
C LYS A 190 5.09 13.62 -3.95
N SER A 191 4.00 13.58 -3.17
CA SER A 191 2.75 14.26 -3.49
C SER A 191 2.96 15.77 -3.62
N ALA A 192 2.31 16.39 -4.61
CA ALA A 192 2.36 17.83 -4.81
C ALA A 192 1.83 18.61 -3.61
N ALA A 193 0.93 18.02 -2.80
CA ALA A 193 0.40 18.62 -1.58
C ALA A 193 1.49 18.92 -0.53
N PHE A 194 2.62 18.23 -0.58
CA PHE A 194 3.74 18.42 0.35
C PHE A 194 4.91 19.17 -0.26
N ALA A 195 4.80 19.60 -1.53
CA ALA A 195 5.88 20.29 -2.20
C ALA A 195 6.12 21.65 -1.55
N TYR A 196 7.39 21.98 -1.31
CA TYR A 196 7.78 23.28 -0.78
C TYR A 196 9.08 23.76 -1.43
N THR A 197 9.35 25.06 -1.35
CA THR A 197 10.61 25.65 -1.81
C THR A 197 11.44 26.03 -0.58
N PRO A 198 12.60 25.38 -0.33
CA PRO A 198 13.49 25.79 0.75
C PRO A 198 14.16 27.13 0.42
N GLU A 199 14.66 27.83 1.44
CA GLU A 199 15.38 29.11 1.29
C GLU A 199 16.59 29.02 0.33
N ASN A 200 17.34 27.92 0.38
CA ASN A 200 18.47 27.66 -0.50
C ASN A 200 18.23 26.39 -1.34
N PRO A 201 17.45 26.49 -2.43
CA PRO A 201 17.14 25.34 -3.28
C PRO A 201 18.34 24.97 -4.16
N VAL A 202 18.57 23.68 -4.33
CA VAL A 202 19.56 23.13 -5.26
C VAL A 202 18.86 22.92 -6.60
N VAL A 203 19.47 23.41 -7.68
CA VAL A 203 18.97 23.25 -9.05
C VAL A 203 18.64 21.79 -9.36
N ASP A 204 17.52 21.56 -10.05
CA ASP A 204 16.96 20.25 -10.42
C ASP A 204 16.44 19.35 -9.28
N TRP A 205 16.44 19.83 -8.03
CA TRP A 205 15.83 19.10 -6.92
C TRP A 205 14.43 19.60 -6.61
N LYS A 206 13.53 18.66 -6.36
CA LYS A 206 12.20 18.89 -5.78
C LYS A 206 12.25 18.55 -4.29
N TYR A 207 11.52 19.32 -3.49
CA TYR A 207 11.52 19.21 -2.04
C TYR A 207 10.10 18.97 -1.55
N TYR A 208 9.97 18.05 -0.59
CA TYR A 208 8.70 17.68 0.01
C TYR A 208 8.84 17.61 1.52
N GLN A 209 7.86 18.15 2.23
CA GLN A 209 7.76 18.10 3.69
C GLN A 209 6.46 17.39 4.07
N VAL A 210 6.57 16.15 4.52
CA VAL A 210 5.43 15.27 4.80
C VAL A 210 5.26 15.16 6.32
N PRO A 211 4.20 15.75 6.91
CA PRO A 211 3.86 15.55 8.31
C PRO A 211 3.24 14.16 8.47
N TRP A 212 4.07 13.15 8.64
CA TRP A 212 3.66 11.75 8.54
C TRP A 212 2.91 11.27 9.79
N LEU A 213 3.38 11.65 10.98
CA LEU A 213 2.69 11.36 12.24
C LEU A 213 2.69 12.61 13.12
N HIS A 214 1.53 12.93 13.67
CA HIS A 214 1.35 13.85 14.78
C HIS A 214 0.55 13.13 15.86
N LEU A 215 1.07 13.09 17.09
CA LEU A 215 0.45 12.41 18.22
C LEU A 215 0.51 13.32 19.43
N LYS A 216 -0.64 13.60 20.02
CA LYS A 216 -0.77 14.48 21.17
C LYS A 216 -1.68 13.87 22.22
N THR A 217 -1.20 13.87 23.46
CA THR A 217 -1.86 13.18 24.56
C THR A 217 -1.45 13.75 25.92
N VAL A 218 -2.14 13.31 26.98
CA VAL A 218 -1.81 13.58 28.37
C VAL A 218 -1.31 12.29 29.01
N LEU A 219 -0.15 12.35 29.66
CA LEU A 219 0.47 11.22 30.35
C LEU A 219 -0.08 11.10 31.79
N VAL A 220 0.12 9.94 32.44
CA VAL A 220 -0.35 9.66 33.81
C VAL A 220 0.16 10.70 34.82
N ASN A 221 1.37 11.20 34.63
CA ASN A 221 1.96 12.24 35.48
C ASN A 221 1.38 13.65 35.27
N GLY A 222 0.43 13.82 34.33
CA GLY A 222 -0.19 15.09 33.97
C GLY A 222 0.63 15.94 33.00
N ALA A 223 1.76 15.42 32.49
CA ALA A 223 2.50 16.07 31.41
C ALA A 223 1.74 15.92 30.09
N THR A 224 1.78 16.94 29.25
CA THR A 224 1.22 16.87 27.90
C THR A 224 2.34 16.56 26.91
N MET A 225 2.17 15.50 26.12
CA MET A 225 3.09 15.10 25.06
C MET A 225 2.54 15.53 23.70
N ASP A 226 3.41 16.08 22.87
CA ASP A 226 3.18 16.40 21.46
C ASP A 226 4.38 15.89 20.65
N LEU A 227 4.14 14.85 19.86
CA LEU A 227 5.12 14.13 19.04
C LEU A 227 4.81 14.38 17.56
N ASN A 228 5.81 14.83 16.82
CA ASN A 228 5.76 15.03 15.38
C ASN A 228 6.86 14.23 14.69
N VAL A 229 6.50 13.48 13.66
CA VAL A 229 7.44 12.78 12.78
C VAL A 229 7.24 13.29 11.36
N ILE A 230 8.25 13.97 10.84
CA ILE A 230 8.19 14.68 9.56
C ILE A 230 9.24 14.11 8.61
N TYR A 231 8.84 13.79 7.38
CA TYR A 231 9.77 13.43 6.32
C TYR A 231 10.13 14.65 5.49
N LEU A 232 11.42 14.96 5.43
CA LEU A 232 11.98 15.92 4.48
C LEU A 232 12.60 15.14 3.32
N VAL A 233 11.92 15.13 2.17
CA VAL A 233 12.36 14.40 0.98
C VAL A 233 12.91 15.37 -0.04
N ARG A 234 14.11 15.07 -0.54
CA ARG A 234 14.68 15.69 -1.74
C ARG A 234 14.70 14.65 -2.84
N TYR A 235 14.10 14.99 -3.97
CA TYR A 235 13.96 14.11 -5.13
C TYR A 235 14.53 14.78 -6.36
N ARG A 236 15.25 14.01 -7.19
CA ARG A 236 15.54 14.41 -8.56
C ARG A 236 15.41 13.23 -9.51
N ARG A 237 14.98 13.52 -10.74
CA ARG A 237 14.96 12.60 -11.87
C ARG A 237 15.86 13.16 -12.96
N TYR A 238 16.82 12.35 -13.42
CA TYR A 238 17.77 12.76 -14.44
C TYR A 238 18.01 11.62 -15.43
N SER A 239 18.43 11.95 -16.64
CA SER A 239 18.74 10.97 -17.68
C SER A 239 20.26 10.80 -17.80
N LYS A 240 20.72 9.55 -17.86
CA LYS A 240 22.14 9.23 -18.07
C LYS A 240 22.27 8.24 -19.23
N LYS A 241 23.17 8.51 -20.16
CA LYS A 241 23.52 7.61 -21.26
C LYS A 241 24.32 6.42 -20.70
N SER A 242 23.92 5.18 -21.03
CA SER A 242 24.68 3.99 -20.65
C SER A 242 25.86 3.74 -21.58
N ARG A 243 26.77 2.82 -21.21
CA ARG A 243 27.92 2.42 -22.05
C ARG A 243 27.52 1.99 -23.47
N SER A 244 26.33 1.39 -23.63
CA SER A 244 25.74 1.02 -24.91
C SER A 244 25.08 2.16 -25.69
N GLY A 245 25.16 3.41 -25.22
CA GLY A 245 24.54 4.57 -25.86
C GLY A 245 23.05 4.79 -25.54
N LYS A 246 22.36 3.83 -24.91
CA LYS A 246 20.94 3.98 -24.53
C LYS A 246 20.76 4.98 -23.38
N TRP A 247 19.80 5.91 -23.52
CA TRP A 247 19.39 6.79 -22.43
C TRP A 247 18.61 6.03 -21.36
N LYS A 248 19.01 6.17 -20.09
CA LYS A 248 18.33 5.59 -18.94
C LYS A 248 17.91 6.70 -17.98
N ALA A 249 16.63 6.73 -17.62
CA ALA A 249 16.16 7.53 -16.52
C ALA A 249 16.72 6.98 -15.20
N LYS A 250 17.15 7.89 -14.32
CA LYS A 250 17.68 7.63 -12.99
C LYS A 250 16.95 8.52 -12.01
N GLU A 251 16.63 7.95 -10.85
CA GLU A 251 16.06 8.69 -9.74
C GLU A 251 17.07 8.72 -8.60
N LYS A 252 17.12 9.84 -7.88
CA LYS A 252 17.93 9.97 -6.66
C LYS A 252 17.10 10.63 -5.58
N ASN A 253 17.04 9.96 -4.44
CA ASN A 253 16.30 10.41 -3.27
C ASN A 253 17.28 10.68 -2.12
N LYS A 254 16.99 11.72 -1.35
CA LYS A 254 17.58 11.93 -0.03
C LYS A 254 16.43 12.19 0.93
N VAL A 255 16.28 11.32 1.92
CA VAL A 255 15.24 11.43 2.93
C VAL A 255 15.89 11.79 4.25
N LYS A 256 15.35 12.80 4.92
CA LYS A 256 15.67 13.12 6.31
C LYS A 256 14.39 13.00 7.12
N VAL A 257 14.34 12.01 8.01
CA VAL A 257 13.25 11.87 8.98
C VAL A 257 13.59 12.77 10.16
N VAL A 258 12.64 13.60 10.56
CA VAL A 258 12.76 14.55 11.65
C VAL A 258 11.78 14.12 12.74
N TYR A 259 12.30 13.88 13.93
CA TYR A 259 11.52 13.55 15.11
C TYR A 259 11.54 14.78 16.01
N GLU A 260 10.37 15.31 16.35
CA GLU A 260 10.20 16.44 17.24
C GLU A 260 9.26 16.02 18.37
N MET A 261 9.73 16.11 19.61
CA MET A 261 8.93 15.82 20.79
C MET A 261 8.91 17.04 21.70
N THR A 262 7.71 17.49 22.04
CA THR A 262 7.46 18.52 23.04
C THR A 262 6.77 17.88 24.23
N LEU A 263 7.43 17.87 25.39
CA LEU A 263 6.82 17.52 26.67
C LEU A 263 6.59 18.78 27.48
N SER A 264 5.37 18.97 27.98
CA SER A 264 5.06 20.07 28.90
C SER A 264 4.71 19.53 30.27
N PHE A 265 5.60 19.75 31.24
CA PHE A 265 5.47 19.26 32.60
C PHE A 265 4.80 20.32 33.50
N PRO A 266 3.87 19.94 34.38
CA PRO A 266 3.29 20.87 35.35
C PRO A 266 4.32 21.25 36.43
N LYS A 267 4.59 22.55 36.60
CA LYS A 267 5.60 23.06 37.54
C LYS A 267 5.31 22.71 39.01
N LYS A 268 4.05 22.43 39.35
CA LYS A 268 3.66 21.93 40.68
C LYS A 268 4.33 20.60 41.04
N ARG A 269 4.57 19.73 40.04
CA ARG A 269 5.10 18.37 40.22
C ARG A 269 6.55 18.23 39.78
N TYR A 270 7.05 19.16 38.99
CA TYR A 270 8.37 19.08 38.36
C TYR A 270 9.10 20.40 38.45
N GLN A 271 10.41 20.32 38.61
CA GLN A 271 11.35 21.43 38.54
C GLN A 271 12.49 21.07 37.59
N LEU A 272 13.22 22.07 37.08
CA LEU A 272 14.36 21.82 36.20
C LEU A 272 15.46 21.05 36.95
N SER A 273 16.05 20.07 36.28
CA SER A 273 17.21 19.36 36.79
C SER A 273 18.45 20.26 36.67
N GLU A 274 19.35 20.17 37.65
CA GLU A 274 20.64 20.88 37.64
C GLU A 274 21.68 20.15 36.79
N LEU A 275 21.41 18.89 36.41
CA LEU A 275 22.28 18.13 35.51
C LEU A 275 22.30 18.80 34.13
N GLU A 276 23.52 19.02 33.63
CA GLU A 276 23.85 19.82 32.45
C GLU A 276 22.81 19.72 31.33
N SER A 277 22.18 20.86 31.03
CA SER A 277 21.21 21.07 29.95
C SER A 277 21.78 20.93 28.54
N ASN A 278 23.01 20.42 28.41
CA ASN A 278 23.79 20.40 27.18
C ASN A 278 23.47 19.20 26.27
N THR A 279 22.22 18.74 26.26
CA THR A 279 21.76 17.82 25.21
C THR A 279 21.58 18.62 23.93
N GLU A 280 22.47 18.42 22.95
CA GLU A 280 22.44 19.11 21.66
C GLU A 280 21.03 19.09 21.06
N GLY A 281 20.45 20.28 20.86
CA GLY A 281 19.16 20.44 20.20
C GLY A 281 17.93 20.50 21.12
N ALA A 282 18.10 20.35 22.44
CA ALA A 282 17.02 20.61 23.40
C ALA A 282 16.74 22.11 23.55
N ARG A 283 15.47 22.51 23.53
CA ARG A 283 15.02 23.87 23.84
C ARG A 283 14.06 23.82 25.02
N ILE A 284 14.49 24.41 26.13
CA ILE A 284 13.70 24.52 27.36
C ILE A 284 13.04 25.90 27.38
N LYS A 285 11.73 25.94 27.61
CA LYS A 285 10.99 27.17 27.92
C LYS A 285 10.29 26.98 29.25
N GLU A 286 10.63 27.82 30.21
CA GLU A 286 9.92 27.87 31.49
C GLU A 286 8.84 28.94 31.42
N ASN A 287 7.63 28.56 31.83
CA ASN A 287 6.51 29.48 32.01
C ASN A 287 5.97 29.32 33.44
N GLU A 288 5.14 30.25 33.91
CA GLU A 288 4.63 30.29 35.28
C GLU A 288 4.02 28.96 35.74
N LYS A 289 3.33 28.26 34.84
CA LYS A 289 2.57 27.03 35.16
C LYS A 289 3.25 25.74 34.69
N LYS A 290 4.11 25.81 33.68
CA LYS A 290 4.63 24.62 32.97
C LYS A 290 6.09 24.79 32.55
N ILE A 291 6.82 23.69 32.58
CA ILE A 291 8.15 23.57 31.99
C ILE A 291 7.99 22.85 30.66
N VAL A 292 8.32 23.51 29.56
CA VAL A 292 8.21 22.96 28.21
C VAL A 292 9.58 22.55 27.71
N VAL A 293 9.76 21.26 27.46
CA VAL A 293 10.99 20.69 26.91
C VAL A 293 10.73 20.28 25.46
N LYS A 294 11.47 20.86 24.51
CA LYS A 294 11.40 20.51 23.09
C LYS A 294 12.69 19.85 22.66
N ASN A 295 12.61 18.59 22.27
CA ASN A 295 13.75 17.84 21.75
C ASN A 295 13.53 17.51 20.27
N LYS A 296 14.63 17.52 19.50
CA LYS A 296 14.61 17.25 18.07
C LYS A 296 15.74 16.31 17.67
N ALA A 297 15.42 15.22 16.99
CA ALA A 297 16.39 14.30 16.41
C ALA A 297 16.17 14.18 14.90
N PHE A 298 17.20 13.74 14.19
CA PHE A 298 17.11 13.51 12.75
C PHE A 298 17.82 12.23 12.32
N ARG A 299 17.23 11.55 11.34
CA ARG A 299 17.83 10.39 10.68
C ARG A 299 17.90 10.64 9.17
N ARG A 300 19.03 10.32 8.56
CA ARG A 300 19.22 10.42 7.10
C ARG A 300 19.13 9.05 6.46
N SER A 301 18.48 8.97 5.31
CA SER A 301 18.39 7.76 4.49
C SER A 301 18.38 8.12 3.00
N SER A 302 18.81 7.18 2.16
CA SER A 302 18.71 7.27 0.70
C SER A 302 17.44 6.63 0.15
N VAL A 303 16.73 5.85 0.97
CA VAL A 303 15.54 5.07 0.57
C VAL A 303 14.27 5.87 0.87
N LEU A 304 13.34 5.95 -0.09
CA LEU A 304 12.10 6.69 0.07
C LEU A 304 11.17 6.06 1.12
N ASP A 305 11.12 4.73 1.12
CA ASP A 305 10.30 3.91 2.02
C ASP A 305 11.01 3.63 3.36
N THR A 306 11.80 4.59 3.84
CA THR A 306 12.44 4.45 5.15
C THR A 306 11.38 4.54 6.25
N MET A 307 11.30 3.50 7.09
CA MET A 307 10.44 3.53 8.28
C MET A 307 11.06 4.38 9.40
N PRO A 308 10.23 5.03 10.23
CA PRO A 308 10.72 5.68 11.43
C PRO A 308 11.12 4.63 12.48
N GLU A 309 12.01 5.02 13.40
CA GLU A 309 12.50 4.13 14.46
C GLU A 309 11.92 4.52 15.81
N LEU A 310 11.37 3.54 16.52
CA LEU A 310 10.85 3.72 17.87
C LEU A 310 11.94 4.18 18.84
N SER A 311 13.16 3.66 18.69
CA SER A 311 14.31 4.01 19.53
C SER A 311 14.61 5.50 19.55
N GLN A 312 14.45 6.21 18.42
CA GLN A 312 14.65 7.66 18.36
C GLN A 312 13.63 8.41 19.23
N ILE A 313 12.37 7.96 19.24
CA ILE A 313 11.32 8.56 20.06
C ILE A 313 11.60 8.33 21.55
N LEU A 314 11.99 7.11 21.91
CA LEU A 314 12.34 6.78 23.30
C LEU A 314 13.56 7.58 23.79
N LEU A 315 14.55 7.80 22.92
CA LEU A 315 15.70 8.65 23.24
C LEU A 315 15.29 10.11 23.47
N LEU A 316 14.36 10.65 22.67
CA LEU A 316 13.83 12.01 22.87
C LEU A 316 13.06 12.13 24.19
N ALA A 317 12.23 11.13 24.51
CA ALA A 317 11.49 11.06 25.76
C ALA A 317 12.45 10.99 26.96
N LYS A 318 13.42 10.07 26.92
CA LYS A 318 14.47 9.94 27.94
C LYS A 318 15.22 11.25 28.12
N ALA A 319 15.66 11.89 27.04
CA ALA A 319 16.36 13.17 27.10
C ALA A 319 15.51 14.26 27.75
N ALA A 320 14.19 14.27 27.51
CA ALA A 320 13.29 15.24 28.14
C ALA A 320 13.11 14.98 29.64
N TYR A 321 12.97 13.71 30.05
CA TYR A 321 12.85 13.35 31.46
C TYR A 321 14.13 13.58 32.26
N VAL A 322 15.32 13.48 31.66
CA VAL A 322 16.59 13.82 32.33
C VAL A 322 16.67 15.31 32.70
N GLN A 323 16.01 16.19 31.94
CA GLN A 323 16.02 17.64 32.14
C GLN A 323 15.08 18.11 33.25
N VAL A 324 14.22 17.24 33.78
CA VAL A 324 13.28 17.57 34.86
C VAL A 324 13.45 16.61 36.03
N LYS A 325 13.37 17.15 37.25
CA LYS A 325 13.31 16.35 38.49
C LYS A 325 11.93 16.51 39.12
N PRO A 326 11.36 15.45 39.71
CA PRO A 326 10.13 15.60 40.47
C PRO A 326 10.37 16.57 41.63
N ASN A 327 9.39 17.43 41.89
CA ASN A 327 9.41 18.28 43.06
C ASN A 327 9.15 17.38 44.27
N LYS A 328 10.07 17.35 45.24
CA LYS A 328 9.82 16.64 46.50
C LYS A 328 8.73 17.43 47.22
N ALA A 329 7.54 16.83 47.31
CA ALA A 329 6.44 17.40 48.08
C ALA A 329 6.80 17.50 49.56
#